data_AF-A0A7J4JWT9-F1
#
_entry.id   AF-A0A7J4JWT9-F1
#
_cell.length_a   1.000
_cell.length_b   1.000
_cell.length_c   1.000
_cell.angle_alpha   90.00
_cell.angle_beta   90.00
_cell.angle_gamma   90.00
#
_symmetry.space_group_name_H-M   'P 1'
#
loop_
_entity.id
_entity.type
_entity.pdbx_description
1 polymer ?
#
loop_
_entity_poly.entity_id
_entity_poly.type
_entity_poly.pdbx_seq_one_letter_code
_entity_poly.pdbx_strand_id
1 'polypeptide(L)'
;MVNLKRLEREAAGNERVELRFYTVTEKHGKKILKPLAIKTSVPIAVVRAVMDKTIVGTFYQRLGSDLLERGVKSETTVQIRAAFSKSNFGVNPMFKGTVVLCEVKV
;
A
#
# COMPACT_ATOMS: atom_id res chain seq x y z
N MET A 1 -24.09 24.61 -6.82
CA MET A 1 -23.54 23.82 -5.69
C MET A 1 -22.65 22.75 -6.29
N VAL A 2 -21.33 22.95 -6.28
CA VAL A 2 -20.41 21.92 -6.76
C VAL A 2 -20.34 20.84 -5.69
N ASN A 3 -20.67 19.60 -6.05
CA ASN A 3 -20.71 18.50 -5.10
C ASN A 3 -19.26 18.17 -4.71
N LEU A 4 -18.82 18.67 -3.56
CA LEU A 4 -17.46 18.47 -3.02
C LEU A 4 -17.04 17.00 -3.07
N LYS A 5 -17.97 16.07 -2.78
CA LYS A 5 -17.72 14.62 -2.89
C LYS A 5 -17.40 14.13 -4.31
N ARG A 6 -17.87 14.82 -5.34
CA ARG A 6 -17.62 14.48 -6.76
C ARG A 6 -16.26 15.01 -7.21
N LEU A 7 -15.92 16.25 -6.83
CA LEU A 7 -14.59 16.83 -7.03
C LEU A 7 -13.51 16.07 -6.24
N GLU A 8 -13.79 15.69 -4.99
CA GLU A 8 -12.90 14.85 -4.17
C GLU A 8 -12.69 13.47 -4.80
N ARG A 9 -13.74 12.87 -5.40
CA ARG A 9 -13.60 11.59 -6.12
C ARG A 9 -12.80 11.74 -7.41
N GLU A 10 -12.97 12.83 -8.16
CA GLU A 10 -12.23 13.09 -9.39
C GLU A 10 -10.76 13.44 -9.11
N ALA A 11 -10.48 14.21 -8.06
CA ALA A 11 -9.12 14.53 -7.58
C ALA A 11 -8.42 13.30 -6.98
N ALA A 12 -9.12 12.50 -6.17
CA ALA A 12 -8.60 11.24 -5.64
C ALA A 12 -8.41 10.18 -6.74
N GLY A 13 -9.20 10.20 -7.82
CA GLY A 13 -9.08 9.25 -8.92
C GLY A 13 -7.71 9.27 -9.61
N ASN A 14 -7.07 10.45 -9.65
CA ASN A 14 -5.76 10.64 -10.28
C ASN A 14 -4.60 10.63 -9.27
N GLU A 15 -4.87 10.82 -7.98
CA GLU A 15 -3.84 10.76 -6.96
C GLU A 15 -3.33 9.33 -6.74
N ARG A 16 -2.02 9.16 -6.90
CA ARG A 16 -1.33 7.90 -6.66
C ARG A 16 -0.58 7.95 -5.35
N VAL A 17 -0.59 6.83 -4.66
CA VAL A 17 0.12 6.60 -3.40
C VAL A 17 1.29 5.67 -3.68
N GLU A 18 2.47 6.03 -3.18
CA GLU A 18 3.66 5.19 -3.27
C GLU A 18 3.49 3.97 -2.35
N LEU A 19 3.70 2.78 -2.89
CA LEU A 19 3.80 1.54 -2.13
C LEU A 19 5.27 1.21 -1.89
N ARG A 20 5.61 1.01 -0.62
CA ARG A 20 6.91 0.56 -0.16
C ARG A 20 6.80 -0.84 0.40
N PHE A 21 7.71 -1.70 -0.02
CA PHE A 21 7.71 -3.11 0.34
C PHE A 21 8.90 -3.40 1.24
N TYR A 22 8.68 -4.15 2.30
CA TYR A 22 9.71 -4.53 3.25
C TYR A 22 9.64 -6.02 3.52
N THR A 23 10.73 -6.76 3.36
CA THR A 23 10.79 -8.13 3.87
C THR A 23 10.83 -8.09 5.39
N VAL A 24 9.98 -8.88 6.02
CA VAL A 24 9.94 -9.06 7.47
C VAL A 24 10.75 -10.29 7.83
N THR A 25 11.83 -10.11 8.58
CA THR A 25 12.65 -11.20 9.11
C THR A 25 12.72 -11.09 10.61
N GLU A 26 12.51 -12.18 11.34
CA GLU A 26 12.64 -12.20 12.78
C GLU A 26 14.05 -12.60 13.18
N LYS A 27 14.70 -11.79 14.03
CA LYS A 27 16.03 -12.09 14.56
C LYS A 27 16.07 -11.73 16.04
N HIS A 28 16.38 -12.71 16.90
CA HIS A 28 16.41 -12.55 18.36
C HIS A 28 15.10 -11.95 18.94
N GLY A 29 13.93 -12.42 18.46
CA GLY A 29 12.62 -11.94 18.91
C GLY A 29 12.25 -10.52 18.46
N LYS A 30 13.05 -9.91 17.58
CA LYS A 30 12.78 -8.59 16.99
C LYS A 30 12.49 -8.74 15.50
N LYS A 31 11.39 -8.11 15.05
CA LYS A 31 11.07 -7.98 13.62
C LYS A 31 12.00 -6.94 12.98
N ILE A 32 12.84 -7.40 12.06
CA ILE A 32 13.70 -6.57 11.22
C ILE A 32 13.02 -6.38 9.87
N LEU A 33 12.89 -5.13 9.45
CA LEU A 33 12.33 -4.75 8.16
C LEU A 33 13.46 -4.36 7.22
N LYS A 34 13.64 -5.11 6.13
CA LYS A 34 14.57 -4.73 5.06
C LYS A 34 13.78 -4.22 3.85
N PRO A 35 14.05 -2.99 3.37
CA PRO A 35 13.34 -2.46 2.22
C PRO A 35 13.66 -3.27 0.96
N LEU A 36 12.64 -3.52 0.14
CA LEU A 36 12.79 -4.02 -1.21
C LEU A 36 12.87 -2.82 -2.16
N ALA A 37 13.79 -2.87 -3.12
CA ALA A 37 13.98 -1.82 -4.13
C ALA A 37 12.89 -1.85 -5.23
N ILE A 38 11.65 -2.13 -4.84
CA ILE A 38 10.49 -2.21 -5.72
C ILE A 38 9.75 -0.88 -5.62
N LYS A 39 9.73 -0.12 -6.73
CA LYS A 39 8.94 1.10 -6.84
C LYS A 39 7.60 0.75 -7.45
N THR A 40 6.51 1.02 -6.74
CA THR A 40 5.14 0.87 -7.27
C THR A 40 4.29 1.97 -6.68
N SER A 41 3.32 2.44 -7.46
CA SER A 41 2.30 3.35 -6.97
C SER A 41 0.93 2.84 -7.39
N VAL A 42 -0.08 3.07 -6.56
CA VAL A 42 -1.47 2.67 -6.84
C VAL A 42 -2.40 3.86 -6.61
N PRO A 43 -3.57 3.90 -7.25
CA PRO A 43 -4.56 4.94 -6.96
C PRO A 43 -4.92 4.95 -5.47
N ILE A 44 -5.10 6.14 -4.89
CA ILE A 44 -5.48 6.30 -3.48
C ILE A 44 -6.81 5.60 -3.16
N ALA A 45 -7.71 5.50 -4.14
CA ALA A 45 -8.97 4.77 -4.01
C ALA A 45 -8.75 3.27 -3.69
N VAL A 46 -7.71 2.65 -4.27
CA VAL A 46 -7.35 1.26 -3.97
C VAL A 46 -6.82 1.15 -2.54
N VAL A 47 -5.95 2.06 -2.13
CA VAL A 47 -5.41 2.09 -0.75
C VAL A 47 -6.54 2.23 0.27
N ARG A 48 -7.47 3.16 0.02
CA ARG A 48 -8.66 3.34 0.86
C ARG A 48 -9.49 2.06 0.94
N ALA A 49 -9.76 1.44 -0.19
CA ALA A 49 -10.55 0.21 -0.22
C ALA A 49 -9.86 -0.98 0.47
N VAL A 50 -8.52 -1.01 0.49
CA VAL A 50 -7.75 -1.98 1.29
C VAL A 50 -7.86 -1.66 2.79
N MET A 51 -7.73 -0.39 3.18
CA MET A 51 -7.91 0.05 4.58
C MET A 51 -9.33 -0.22 5.09
N ASP A 52 -10.34 -0.03 4.24
CA ASP A 52 -11.76 -0.29 4.51
C ASP A 52 -12.13 -1.79 4.37
N LYS A 53 -11.14 -2.68 4.20
CA LYS A 53 -11.28 -4.14 4.06
C LYS A 53 -12.23 -4.60 2.94
N THR A 54 -12.35 -3.83 1.87
CA THR A 54 -13.34 -4.05 0.80
C THR A 54 -12.82 -4.88 -0.39
N ILE A 55 -11.51 -4.89 -0.67
CA ILE A 55 -10.92 -5.52 -1.89
C ILE A 55 -9.78 -6.49 -1.54
N VAL A 56 -9.87 -7.14 -0.39
CA VAL A 56 -8.74 -7.75 0.32
C VAL A 56 -8.15 -8.98 -0.40
N GLY A 57 -8.98 -9.93 -0.84
CA GLY A 57 -8.51 -11.22 -1.36
C GLY A 57 -7.72 -11.15 -2.67
N THR A 58 -8.35 -10.65 -3.74
CA THR A 58 -7.76 -10.63 -5.08
C THR A 58 -6.55 -9.69 -5.17
N PHE A 59 -6.56 -8.59 -4.43
CA PHE A 59 -5.45 -7.65 -4.41
C PHE A 59 -4.18 -8.29 -3.82
N TYR A 60 -4.31 -9.02 -2.70
CA TYR A 60 -3.16 -9.67 -2.07
C TYR A 60 -2.60 -10.83 -2.88
N GLN A 61 -3.46 -11.65 -3.51
CA GLN A 61 -3.00 -12.75 -4.36
C GLN A 61 -2.21 -12.25 -5.58
N ARG A 62 -2.71 -11.21 -6.25
CA ARG A 62 -2.00 -10.57 -7.36
C ARG A 62 -0.69 -9.98 -6.90
N LEU A 63 -0.69 -9.27 -5.77
CA LEU A 63 0.51 -8.62 -5.26
C LEU A 63 1.57 -9.63 -4.81
N GLY A 64 1.19 -10.78 -4.23
CA GLY A 64 2.10 -11.89 -3.96
C GLY A 64 2.74 -12.46 -5.23
N SER A 65 1.92 -12.68 -6.27
CA SER A 65 2.40 -13.14 -7.59
C SER A 65 3.38 -12.15 -8.22
N ASP A 66 3.03 -10.86 -8.25
CA ASP A 66 3.87 -9.77 -8.75
C ASP A 66 5.21 -9.68 -7.99
N LEU A 67 5.21 -9.90 -6.67
CA LEU A 67 6.44 -9.89 -5.86
C LEU A 67 7.33 -11.10 -6.21
N LEU A 68 6.75 -12.27 -6.43
CA LEU A 68 7.45 -13.48 -6.83
C LEU A 68 8.09 -13.29 -8.23
N GLU A 69 7.35 -12.74 -9.18
CA GLU A 69 7.85 -12.37 -10.52
C GLU A 69 8.99 -11.35 -10.46
N ARG A 70 8.94 -10.41 -9.49
CA ARG A 70 10.00 -9.41 -9.25
C ARG A 70 11.21 -9.98 -8.47
N GLY A 71 11.25 -11.29 -8.23
CA GLY A 71 12.41 -11.98 -7.64
C GLY A 71 12.39 -12.09 -6.11
N VAL A 72 11.27 -11.82 -5.46
CA VAL A 72 11.10 -12.13 -4.03
C VAL A 72 10.94 -13.64 -3.88
N LYS A 73 11.67 -14.25 -2.94
CA LYS A 73 11.62 -15.69 -2.70
C LYS A 73 10.27 -16.12 -2.13
N SER A 74 9.77 -17.26 -2.59
CA SER A 74 8.62 -17.94 -1.98
C SER A 74 8.84 -18.15 -0.47
N GLU A 75 7.75 -18.13 0.29
CA GLU A 75 7.67 -18.19 1.74
C GLU A 75 8.20 -16.94 2.49
N THR A 76 8.53 -15.87 1.77
CA THR A 76 8.99 -14.61 2.38
C THR A 76 7.79 -13.76 2.79
N THR A 77 7.73 -13.36 4.06
CA THR A 77 6.76 -12.36 4.52
C THR A 77 7.19 -10.97 4.08
N VAL A 78 6.33 -10.30 3.30
CA VAL A 78 6.52 -8.92 2.85
C VAL A 78 5.44 -8.03 3.47
N GLN A 79 5.89 -6.99 4.16
CA GLN A 79 5.03 -5.92 4.66
C GLN A 79 4.91 -4.81 3.62
N ILE A 80 3.69 -4.45 3.28
CA ILE A 80 3.37 -3.40 2.32
C ILE A 80 2.95 -2.16 3.10
N ARG A 81 3.54 -1.02 2.73
CA ARG A 81 3.30 0.27 3.36
C ARG A 81 2.91 1.29 2.30
N ALA A 82 1.86 2.06 2.57
CA ALA A 82 1.50 3.24 1.79
C ALA A 82 2.27 4.45 2.35
N ALA A 83 3.04 5.11 1.50
CA ALA A 83 3.64 6.41 1.82
C ALA A 83 2.80 7.52 1.19
N PHE A 84 2.14 8.31 2.04
CA PHE A 84 1.27 9.40 1.62
C PHE A 84 2.05 10.70 1.49
N SER A 85 1.80 11.41 0.39
CA SER A 85 2.31 12.75 0.15
C SER A 85 1.48 13.82 0.89
N LYS A 86 1.97 15.06 0.92
CA LYS A 86 1.21 16.19 1.48
C LYS A 86 -0.10 16.45 0.73
N SER A 87 -0.17 16.15 -0.56
CA SER A 87 -1.39 16.30 -1.36
C SER A 87 -2.46 15.31 -0.92
N ASN A 88 -2.07 14.06 -0.60
CA ASN A 88 -3.00 13.05 -0.11
C ASN A 88 -3.62 13.43 1.25
N PHE A 89 -2.85 14.12 2.11
CA PHE A 89 -3.36 14.65 3.37
C PHE A 89 -4.46 15.71 3.15
N GLY A 90 -4.37 16.50 2.07
CA GLY A 90 -5.41 17.45 1.68
C GLY A 90 -6.71 16.77 1.25
N VAL A 91 -6.64 15.54 0.74
CA VAL A 91 -7.82 14.73 0.37
C VAL A 91 -8.43 14.03 1.59
N ASN A 92 -7.60 13.51 2.50
CA ASN A 92 -8.07 12.96 3.77
C ASN A 92 -6.99 13.12 4.86
N PRO A 93 -7.32 13.72 6.02
CA PRO A 93 -6.38 13.89 7.13
C PRO A 93 -5.75 12.60 7.65
N MET A 94 -6.40 11.44 7.45
CA MET A 94 -5.85 10.12 7.80
C MET A 94 -4.70 9.68 6.89
N PHE A 95 -4.57 10.25 5.70
CA PHE A 95 -3.51 9.95 4.74
C PHE A 95 -2.27 10.77 5.03
N LYS A 96 -1.69 10.56 6.21
CA LYS A 96 -0.48 11.24 6.68
C LYS A 96 0.64 10.23 6.96
N GLY A 97 1.84 10.54 6.47
CA GLY A 97 3.03 9.74 6.76
C GLY A 97 3.02 8.38 6.06
N THR A 98 3.54 7.36 6.73
CA THR A 98 3.60 5.99 6.19
C THR A 98 2.72 5.07 7.01
N VAL A 99 1.77 4.40 6.36
CA VAL A 99 0.82 3.49 7.00
C VAL A 99 1.06 2.07 6.51
N VAL A 100 0.99 1.10 7.43
CA VAL A 100 1.03 -0.32 7.07
C VAL A 100 -0.31 -0.71 6.49
N LEU A 101 -0.31 -1.25 5.26
CA LEU A 101 -1.53 -1.73 4.63
C LEU A 101 -1.82 -3.17 5.03
N CYS A 102 -0.81 -4.03 4.90
CA CYS A 102 -0.92 -5.46 5.14
C CYS A 102 0.46 -6.14 5.16
N GLU A 103 0.47 -7.38 5.63
CA GLU A 103 1.59 -8.32 5.47
C GLU A 103 1.09 -9.46 4.56
N VAL A 104 1.83 -9.75 3.50
CA VAL A 104 1.56 -10.87 2.59
C VAL A 104 2.70 -11.86 2.65
N LYS A 105 2.38 -13.14 2.60
CA LYS A 105 3.37 -14.19 2.37
C LYS A 105 3.44 -14.40 0.86
N VAL A 106 4.60 -14.09 0.28
CA VAL A 106 4.94 -14.37 -1.13
C VAL A 106 5.19 -15.86 -1.26
#